data_AF-A0A7J4I0Q8-F1
#
_entry.id   AF-A0A7J4I0Q8-F1
#
_cell.length_a   1.000
_cell.length_b   1.000
_cell.length_c   1.000
_cell.angle_alpha   90.00
_cell.angle_beta   90.00
_cell.angle_gamma   90.00
#
_symmetry.space_group_name_H-M   'P 1'
#
loop_
_entity.id
_entity.type
_entity.pdbx_description
1 polymer ?
#
loop_
_entity_poly.entity_id
_entity_poly.type
_entity_poly.pdbx_seq_one_letter_code
_entity_poly.pdbx_strand_id
1 'polypeptide(L)' 'FGVKNMEAIRGKHILIVDDVTTTGATLRTAKATLLPYGPASVTCVALAH' A
#
# COMPACT_ATOMS: atom_id res chain seq x y z
N PHE A 1 8.27 -9.21 1.63
CA PHE A 1 7.58 -7.97 2.00
C PHE A 1 6.64 -8.27 3.16
N GLY A 2 6.66 -7.48 4.24
CA GLY A 2 5.85 -7.74 5.43
C GLY A 2 5.81 -6.55 6.39
N VAL A 3 4.79 -6.52 7.25
CA VAL A 3 4.52 -5.44 8.21
C VAL A 3 5.29 -5.67 9.50
N LYS A 4 6.12 -4.70 9.90
CA LYS A 4 6.88 -4.73 11.16
C LYS A 4 6.10 -4.16 12.36
N ASN A 5 5.17 -3.23 12.11
CA ASN A 5 4.37 -2.59 13.14
C ASN A 5 2.90 -2.57 12.71
N MET A 6 2.09 -3.41 13.35
CA MET A 6 0.66 -3.53 13.03
C MET A 6 -0.15 -2.32 13.50
N GLU A 7 0.23 -1.71 14.62
CA GLU A 7 -0.45 -0.52 15.17
C GLU A 7 -0.31 0.70 14.28
N ALA A 8 0.79 0.76 13.50
CA ALA A 8 0.98 1.79 12.49
C ALA A 8 0.01 1.68 11.31
N ILE A 9 -0.70 0.56 11.15
CA ILE A 9 -1.61 0.31 10.02
C ILE A 9 -3.07 0.32 10.46
N ARG A 10 -3.40 -0.34 11.57
CA ARG A 10 -4.78 -0.57 11.99
C ARG A 10 -5.56 0.75 12.12
N GLY A 11 -6.66 0.87 11.40
CA GLY A 11 -7.53 2.05 11.39
C GLY A 11 -6.89 3.32 10.80
N LYS A 12 -5.73 3.22 10.12
CA LYS A 12 -5.06 4.36 9.50
C LYS A 12 -5.35 4.47 8.01
N HIS A 13 -5.31 5.69 7.48
CA HIS A 13 -5.33 5.95 6.06
C HIS A 13 -3.91 5.83 5.52
N ILE A 14 -3.68 4.86 4.63
CA ILE A 14 -2.35 4.58 4.09
C ILE A 14 -2.25 5.11 2.65
N LEU A 15 -1.21 5.90 2.38
CA LEU A 15 -0.79 6.31 1.05
C LEU A 15 0.47 5.54 0.67
N ILE A 16 0.38 4.72 -0.37
CA ILE A 16 1.54 4.04 -0.97
C ILE A 16 1.98 4.87 -2.17
N VAL A 17 3.23 5.32 -2.16
CA VAL A 17 3.85 6.08 -3.25
C VAL A 17 4.93 5.22 -3.88
N ASP A 18 4.88 5.11 -5.20
CA ASP A 18 5.91 4.46 -6.03
C ASP A 18 6.34 5.43 -7.14
N ASP A 19 7.58 5.36 -7.60
CA ASP A 19 8.14 6.36 -8.53
C ASP A 19 7.61 6.17 -9.95
N VAL A 20 7.59 4.94 -10.49
CA VAL A 20 7.08 4.61 -11.82
C VAL A 20 6.25 3.33 -11.80
N THR A 21 5.01 3.39 -12.29
CA THR A 21 4.22 2.18 -12.54
C THR A 21 4.08 1.86 -14.02
N THR A 22 4.59 0.71 -14.45
CA THR A 22 4.31 0.15 -15.79
C THR A 22 2.99 -0.63 -15.80
N THR A 23 2.89 -1.67 -14.97
CA THR A 23 1.68 -2.52 -14.87
C THR A 23 0.93 -2.36 -13.55
N GLY A 24 1.49 -1.60 -12.59
CA GLY A 24 0.95 -1.44 -11.24
C GLY A 24 1.00 -2.70 -10.37
N ALA A 25 1.70 -3.77 -10.80
CA ALA A 25 1.76 -5.03 -10.06
C ALA A 25 2.40 -4.88 -8.66
N THR A 26 3.42 -4.03 -8.54
CA THR A 26 4.10 -3.72 -7.27
C THR A 26 3.12 -3.07 -6.29
N LEU A 27 2.44 -1.99 -6.68
CA LEU A 27 1.45 -1.31 -5.84
C LEU A 27 0.27 -2.21 -5.45
N ARG A 28 -0.20 -3.08 -6.36
CA ARG A 28 -1.27 -4.04 -6.04
C ARG A 28 -0.82 -5.05 -4.99
N THR A 29 0.39 -5.60 -5.14
CA THR A 29 0.96 -6.53 -4.16
C THR A 29 1.15 -5.84 -2.82
N ALA A 30 1.72 -4.64 -2.80
CA ALA A 30 1.89 -3.86 -1.57
C ALA A 30 0.55 -3.62 -0.87
N LYS A 31 -0.46 -3.12 -1.59
CA LYS A 31 -1.82 -2.94 -1.06
C LYS A 31 -2.38 -4.24 -0.47
N ALA A 32 -2.29 -5.35 -1.22
CA ALA A 32 -2.78 -6.65 -0.76
C ALA A 32 -2.11 -7.11 0.53
N THR A 33 -0.83 -6.80 0.75
CA THR A 33 -0.14 -7.11 2.01
C THR A 33 -0.62 -6.28 3.20
N LEU A 34 -1.18 -5.08 2.98
CA LEU A 34 -1.66 -4.22 4.07
C LEU A 34 -3.11 -4.48 4.49
N LEU A 35 -3.96 -4.94 3.56
CA LEU A 35 -5.40 -5.17 3.81
C LEU A 35 -5.69 -6.07 5.02
N PRO A 36 -4.97 -7.20 5.25
CA PRO A 36 -5.24 -8.07 6.40
C PRO A 36 -5.04 -7.40 7.76
N TYR A 37 -4.31 -6.29 7.83
CA TYR A 37 -4.03 -5.57 9.06
C TYR A 37 -5.10 -4.50 9.41
N GLY A 38 -6.16 -4.39 8.60
CA GLY A 38 -7.31 -3.54 8.85
C GLY A 38 -7.03 -2.03 8.80
N PRO A 39 -6.43 -1.50 7.72
CA PRO A 39 -6.35 -0.05 7.51
C PRO A 39 -7.74 0.56 7.30
N ALA A 40 -7.90 1.85 7.60
CA ALA A 40 -9.14 2.58 7.28
C ALA A 40 -9.29 2.79 5.76
N SER A 41 -8.17 3.03 5.06
CA SER A 41 -8.11 3.05 3.60
C SER A 41 -6.70 2.79 3.10
N VAL A 42 -6.57 2.34 1.85
CA VAL A 42 -5.27 2.21 1.15
C VAL A 42 -5.38 2.81 -0.24
N THR A 43 -4.67 3.91 -0.46
CA THR A 43 -4.57 4.63 -1.74
C THR A 43 -3.18 4.44 -2.31
N CYS A 44 -3.08 4.12 -3.59
CA CYS A 44 -1.82 3.91 -4.28
C CYS A 44 -1.64 5.00 -5.33
N VAL A 45 -0.47 5.63 -5.35
CA VAL A 45 -0.11 6.70 -6.29
C VAL A 45 1.26 6.39 -6.89
N ALA A 46 1.39 6.59 -8.18
CA ALA A 46 2.67 6.58 -8.87
C ALA A 46 2.61 7.46 -10.10
N LEU A 47 3.79 7.83 -10.60
CA LEU A 47 3.89 8.43 -11.93
C LEU A 47 3.79 7.32 -12.97
N ALA A 48 2.97 7.52 -13.99
CA ALA A 48 2.87 6.63 -15.14
C ALA A 48 3.58 7.30 -16.33
N HIS A 49 4.26 6.49 -17.14
CA HIS A 49 4.82 6.90 -18.43
C HIS A 49 4.00 6.28 -19.56
#